data_AF-A0A0C3GHI5-F1
#
_entry.id   AF-A0A0C3GHI5-F1
#
_cell.length_a   1.000
_cell.length_b   1.000
_cell.length_c   1.000
_cell.angle_alpha   90.00
_cell.angle_beta   90.00
_cell.angle_gamma   90.00
#
_symmetry.space_group_name_H-M   'P 1'
#
loop_
_entity.id
_entity.type
_entity.pdbx_description
1 polymer ?
#
loop_
_entity_poly.entity_id
_entity_poly.type
_entity_poly.pdbx_seq_one_letter_code
_entity_poly.pdbx_strand_id
1 'polypeptide(L)'
;MVKLPPPVYAGNLDLHGMFLLLLYNVYLPKGIAVLQYESLYKTLVRIQAKHDHSARCFLTLPSDLADSISATNANKASSSAPGPGISARPSFPDQCGIKSSKDVFKMKRVWAKLTPEGTLEELFEGFFSFSVSFDSLYKKAGHGNGARYKYAFWAIRASTGADGSDVQGRP
;
A
#
# COMPACT_ATOMS: atom_id res chain seq x y z
N MET A 1 9.65 22.87 16.88
CA MET A 1 9.65 21.52 16.27
C MET A 1 8.31 21.36 15.58
N VAL A 2 8.26 21.24 14.24
CA VAL A 2 6.99 21.12 13.51
C VAL A 2 6.40 19.74 13.84
N LYS A 3 5.19 19.71 14.41
CA LYS A 3 4.50 18.47 14.73
C LYS A 3 3.89 17.92 13.45
N LEU A 4 4.32 16.74 13.02
CA LEU A 4 3.75 16.08 11.85
C LEU A 4 2.32 15.61 12.15
N PRO A 5 1.40 15.68 11.17
CA PRO A 5 0.07 15.12 11.33
C PRO A 5 0.13 13.59 11.50
N PRO A 6 -0.88 12.99 12.15
CA PRO A 6 -0.99 11.54 12.24
C PRO A 6 -1.12 10.91 10.83
N PRO A 7 -0.67 9.66 10.63
CA PRO A 7 -0.77 9.00 9.34
C PRO A 7 -2.24 8.73 8.99
N VAL A 8 -2.62 9.06 7.75
CA VAL A 8 -3.93 8.69 7.18
C VAL A 8 -3.72 7.52 6.23
N TYR A 9 -4.29 6.37 6.58
CA TYR A 9 -4.20 5.11 5.85
C TYR A 9 -5.35 4.93 4.85
N ALA A 10 -5.48 5.90 3.95
CA ALA A 10 -6.52 5.93 2.93
C ALA A 10 -6.01 6.57 1.63
N GLY A 11 -6.77 6.38 0.55
CA GLY A 11 -6.50 6.93 -0.77
C GLY A 11 -5.67 6.00 -1.66
N ASN A 12 -5.20 6.55 -2.78
CA ASN A 12 -4.40 5.85 -3.77
C ASN A 12 -2.93 5.74 -3.36
N LEU A 13 -2.39 4.53 -3.47
CA LEU A 13 -1.01 4.20 -3.14
C LEU A 13 -0.37 3.40 -4.28
N ASP A 14 0.85 3.80 -4.66
CA ASP A 14 1.70 3.01 -5.53
C ASP A 14 2.61 2.12 -4.67
N LEU A 15 2.58 0.81 -4.93
CA LEU A 15 3.33 -0.22 -4.21
C LEU A 15 4.54 -0.66 -5.04
N HIS A 16 5.70 -0.69 -4.40
CA HIS A 16 6.95 -1.15 -5.00
C HIS A 16 7.54 -2.29 -4.18
N GLY A 17 7.78 -3.43 -4.82
CA GLY A 17 8.35 -4.59 -4.15
C GLY A 17 9.73 -4.29 -3.57
N MET A 18 9.95 -4.67 -2.30
CA MET A 18 11.26 -4.50 -1.65
C MET A 18 12.36 -5.39 -2.27
N PHE A 19 11.99 -6.37 -3.09
CA PHE A 19 12.91 -7.23 -3.82
C PHE A 19 13.61 -6.51 -5.00
N LEU A 20 13.20 -5.29 -5.35
CA LEU A 20 13.87 -4.49 -6.36
C LEU A 20 15.25 -4.05 -5.83
N LEU A 21 16.32 -4.66 -6.37
CA LEU A 21 17.71 -4.43 -5.98
C LEU A 21 18.11 -2.94 -5.96
N LEU A 22 17.56 -2.14 -6.88
CA LEU A 22 17.76 -0.70 -6.91
C LEU A 22 17.31 -0.04 -5.60
N LEU A 23 16.13 -0.39 -5.09
CA LEU A 23 15.56 0.20 -3.88
C LEU A 23 16.33 -0.25 -2.64
N TYR A 24 16.77 -1.51 -2.60
CA TYR A 24 17.60 -2.03 -1.51
C TYR A 24 18.91 -1.23 -1.37
N ASN A 25 19.61 -1.01 -2.48
CA ASN A 25 20.88 -0.28 -2.48
C ASN A 25 20.73 1.20 -2.11
N VAL A 26 19.56 1.81 -2.39
CA VAL A 26 19.27 3.20 -1.99
C VAL A 26 18.88 3.28 -0.52
N TYR A 27 18.05 2.33 -0.05
CA TYR A 27 17.57 2.26 1.32
C TYR A 27 18.71 2.05 2.33
N LEU A 28 19.63 1.14 2.01
CA LEU A 28 20.77 0.79 2.84
C LEU A 28 22.04 0.61 1.97
N PRO A 29 22.72 1.71 1.61
CA PRO A 29 23.96 1.63 0.85
C PRO A 29 25.06 0.87 1.61
N LYS A 30 25.96 0.22 0.87
CA LYS A 30 27.09 -0.51 1.48
C LYS A 30 27.93 0.42 2.35
N GLY A 31 28.22 -0.02 3.57
CA GLY A 31 29.07 0.72 4.52
C GLY A 31 28.34 1.77 5.36
N ILE A 32 27.03 1.95 5.16
CA ILE A 32 26.21 2.89 5.96
C ILE A 32 25.26 2.08 6.84
N ALA A 33 25.21 2.40 8.14
CA ALA A 33 24.32 1.76 9.11
C ALA A 33 22.97 2.48 9.29
N VAL A 34 22.86 3.71 8.76
CA VAL A 34 21.68 4.57 8.89
C VAL A 34 20.80 4.46 7.65
N LEU A 35 19.51 4.19 7.88
CA LEU A 35 18.49 4.06 6.83
C LEU A 35 18.26 5.38 6.08
N GLN A 36 18.22 5.31 4.75
CA GLN A 36 18.12 6.49 3.89
C GLN A 36 16.69 6.67 3.33
N TYR A 37 15.71 6.88 4.22
CA TYR A 37 14.30 6.97 3.83
C TYR A 37 13.99 8.12 2.86
N GLU A 38 14.60 9.29 3.03
CA GLU A 38 14.39 10.43 2.11
C GLU A 38 14.91 10.13 0.70
N SER A 39 16.09 9.50 0.59
CA SER A 39 16.67 9.09 -0.69
C SER A 39 15.84 8.01 -1.37
N LEU A 40 15.31 7.06 -0.57
CA LEU A 40 14.39 6.03 -1.04
C LEU A 40 13.10 6.67 -1.57
N TYR A 41 12.48 7.58 -0.81
CA TYR A 41 11.27 8.28 -1.23
C TYR A 41 11.47 9.02 -2.56
N LYS A 42 12.54 9.82 -2.68
CA LYS A 42 12.86 10.52 -3.95
C LYS A 42 13.07 9.57 -5.12
N THR A 43 13.61 8.38 -4.86
CA THR A 43 13.78 7.35 -5.89
C THR A 43 12.44 6.77 -6.31
N LEU A 44 11.55 6.48 -5.36
CA LEU A 44 10.19 5.99 -5.64
C LEU A 44 9.37 7.00 -6.44
N VAL A 45 9.44 8.30 -6.12
CA VAL A 45 8.79 9.36 -6.91
C VAL A 45 9.28 9.38 -8.37
N ARG A 46 10.57 9.18 -8.61
CA ARG A 46 11.12 9.09 -9.99
C ARG A 46 10.63 7.86 -10.74
N ILE A 47 10.47 6.73 -10.04
CA ILE A 47 9.97 5.49 -10.62
C ILE A 47 8.47 5.61 -10.92
N GLN A 48 7.71 6.24 -10.03
CA GLN A 48 6.28 6.54 -10.20
C GLN A 48 6.02 7.33 -11.49
N ALA A 49 6.85 8.33 -11.81
CA ALA A 49 6.74 9.11 -13.05
C ALA A 49 6.91 8.28 -14.33
N LYS A 50 7.49 7.06 -14.24
CA LYS A 50 7.63 6.12 -15.35
C LYS A 50 6.52 5.07 -15.40
N HIS A 51 5.54 5.16 -14.50
CA HIS A 51 4.53 4.12 -14.28
C HIS A 51 5.10 2.72 -13.92
N ASP A 52 6.32 2.65 -13.39
CA ASP A 52 7.01 1.40 -13.06
C ASP A 52 6.73 0.97 -11.60
N HIS A 53 5.47 0.65 -11.30
CA HIS A 53 5.03 0.19 -9.97
C HIS A 53 4.71 -1.31 -9.99
N SER A 54 4.95 -2.00 -8.88
CA SER A 54 4.66 -3.43 -8.75
C SER A 54 3.16 -3.69 -8.61
N ALA A 55 2.44 -2.78 -7.97
CA ALA A 55 0.98 -2.79 -7.84
C ALA A 55 0.48 -1.40 -7.46
N ARG A 56 -0.82 -1.16 -7.64
CA ARG A 56 -1.53 0.01 -7.10
C ARG A 56 -2.66 -0.49 -6.20
N CYS A 57 -2.88 0.17 -5.08
CA CYS A 57 -4.04 -0.11 -4.25
C CYS A 57 -4.77 1.17 -3.86
N PHE A 58 -6.07 1.02 -3.62
CA PHE A 58 -6.92 2.05 -3.06
C PHE A 58 -7.40 1.57 -1.68
N LEU A 59 -7.13 2.37 -0.66
CA LEU A 59 -7.60 2.11 0.69
C LEU A 59 -8.78 3.02 0.99
N THR A 60 -9.95 2.41 1.23
CA THR A 60 -11.11 3.13 1.73
C THR A 60 -10.90 3.49 3.19
N LEU A 61 -11.40 4.66 3.58
CA LEU A 61 -11.61 4.93 5.00
C LEU A 61 -12.61 3.90 5.54
N PRO A 62 -12.40 3.37 6.76
CA PRO A 62 -13.45 2.65 7.45
C PRO A 62 -14.71 3.50 7.47
N SER A 63 -15.89 2.94 7.17
CA SER A 63 -17.15 3.69 7.07
C SER A 63 -17.41 4.56 8.31
N ASP A 64 -17.08 4.06 9.50
CA ASP A 64 -17.18 4.78 10.77
C ASP A 64 -16.31 6.05 10.86
N LEU A 65 -15.23 6.13 10.07
CA LEU A 65 -14.34 7.28 9.99
C LEU A 65 -14.76 8.28 8.89
N ALA A 66 -15.41 7.80 7.83
CA ALA A 66 -15.94 8.62 6.75
C ALA A 66 -17.06 9.55 7.25
N ASP A 67 -17.89 9.05 8.17
CA ASP A 67 -18.96 9.84 8.82
C ASP A 67 -18.43 10.74 9.94
N SER A 68 -17.28 10.40 10.54
CA SER A 68 -16.68 11.16 11.66
C SER A 68 -15.98 12.47 11.26
N ILE A 69 -15.85 12.73 9.96
CA ILE A 69 -15.54 14.08 9.44
C ILE A 69 -16.81 14.98 9.49
N SER A 70 -17.98 14.41 9.83
CA SER A 70 -19.25 15.13 10.05
C SER A 70 -19.94 14.91 11.42
N ALA A 71 -19.69 13.84 12.19
CA ALA A 71 -20.35 13.69 13.50
C ALA A 71 -19.63 12.74 14.49
N THR A 72 -19.83 13.05 15.77
CA THR A 72 -19.19 12.51 16.97
C THR A 72 -19.56 11.04 17.29
N ASN A 73 -18.57 10.28 17.79
CA ASN A 73 -18.64 9.06 18.64
C ASN A 73 -19.23 7.72 18.13
N ALA A 74 -18.42 6.67 18.38
CA ALA A 74 -18.75 5.29 18.80
C ALA A 74 -18.80 4.13 17.76
N ASN A 75 -17.69 3.37 17.76
CA ASN A 75 -17.55 1.90 17.79
C ASN A 75 -18.39 0.99 16.85
N LYS A 76 -17.72 0.21 15.98
CA LYS A 76 -17.45 -1.25 16.15
C LYS A 76 -16.49 -1.82 15.08
N ALA A 77 -15.21 -2.03 15.41
CA ALA A 77 -14.25 -2.74 14.56
C ALA A 77 -13.67 -3.99 15.24
N SER A 78 -13.55 -5.09 14.48
CA SER A 78 -12.89 -6.33 14.92
C SER A 78 -11.42 -6.06 15.24
N SER A 79 -11.04 -6.34 16.49
CA SER A 79 -9.82 -5.90 17.15
C SER A 79 -8.52 -6.40 16.50
N SER A 80 -7.87 -5.55 15.72
CA SER A 80 -6.42 -5.40 15.84
C SER A 80 -6.17 -4.31 16.87
N ALA A 81 -5.32 -4.55 17.87
CA ALA A 81 -4.99 -3.57 18.89
C ALA A 81 -4.53 -2.24 18.25
N PRO A 82 -4.81 -1.08 18.85
CA PRO A 82 -4.35 0.21 18.34
C PRO A 82 -2.81 0.18 18.24
N GLY A 83 -2.32 0.11 17.00
CA GLY A 83 -0.91 0.17 16.67
C GLY A 83 -0.69 1.27 15.64
N PRO A 84 0.57 1.68 15.38
CA PRO A 84 0.87 2.76 14.45
C PRO A 84 0.61 2.39 12.97
N GLY A 85 -0.14 1.33 12.66
CA GLY A 85 -0.36 0.83 11.31
C GLY A 85 -1.72 0.15 11.15
N ILE A 86 -2.02 -0.26 9.91
CA ILE A 86 -3.26 -0.95 9.55
C ILE A 86 -3.04 -2.41 9.23
N SER A 87 -4.07 -3.22 9.46
CA SER A 87 -4.20 -4.57 8.94
C SER A 87 -5.58 -4.69 8.27
N ALA A 88 -5.60 -5.11 7.01
CA ALA A 88 -6.83 -5.28 6.23
C ALA A 88 -6.87 -6.67 5.59
N ARG A 89 -8.09 -7.12 5.28
CA ARG A 89 -8.32 -8.27 4.41
C ARG A 89 -8.84 -7.75 3.07
N PRO A 90 -8.02 -7.79 2.01
CA PRO A 90 -8.51 -7.55 0.66
C PRO A 90 -9.73 -8.45 0.38
N SER A 91 -10.77 -7.89 -0.21
CA SER A 91 -11.84 -8.68 -0.83
C SER A 91 -11.55 -8.78 -2.32
N PHE A 92 -11.81 -9.96 -2.87
CA PHE A 92 -11.66 -10.20 -4.31
C PHE A 92 -13.08 -10.33 -4.88
N PRO A 93 -13.40 -9.66 -6.00
CA PRO A 93 -14.67 -9.90 -6.67
C PRO A 93 -14.73 -11.36 -7.12
N ASP A 94 -15.92 -11.94 -7.16
CA ASP A 94 -16.11 -13.30 -7.70
C ASP A 94 -15.56 -13.35 -9.12
N GLN A 95 -14.49 -14.12 -9.32
CA GLN A 95 -13.86 -14.33 -10.61
C GLN A 95 -13.97 -15.79 -11.00
N CYS A 96 -14.27 -16.04 -12.27
CA CYS A 96 -14.34 -17.37 -12.85
C CYS A 96 -13.06 -18.16 -12.57
N GLY A 97 -13.18 -19.41 -12.12
CA GLY A 97 -12.03 -20.28 -11.85
C GLY A 97 -11.44 -20.20 -10.44
N ILE A 98 -11.81 -19.20 -9.63
CA ILE A 98 -11.32 -19.06 -8.24
C ILE A 98 -12.39 -19.54 -7.26
N LYS A 99 -12.08 -20.58 -6.50
CA LYS A 99 -12.96 -21.15 -5.46
C LYS A 99 -12.94 -20.35 -4.16
N SER A 100 -11.78 -19.81 -3.78
CA SER A 100 -11.60 -19.04 -2.55
C SER A 100 -10.29 -18.27 -2.56
N SER A 101 -10.25 -17.11 -1.90
CA SER A 101 -9.01 -16.38 -1.58
C SER A 101 -8.77 -16.29 -0.06
N LYS A 102 -7.52 -16.05 0.35
CA LYS A 102 -7.11 -15.76 1.73
C LYS A 102 -6.03 -14.70 1.74
N ASP A 103 -6.37 -13.54 2.27
CA ASP A 103 -5.63 -12.32 2.00
C ASP A 103 -5.27 -11.58 3.29
N VAL A 104 -4.04 -11.04 3.35
CA VAL A 104 -3.53 -10.23 4.46
C VAL A 104 -2.79 -9.03 3.88
N PHE A 105 -3.20 -7.83 4.27
CA PHE A 105 -2.49 -6.60 3.96
C PHE A 105 -2.14 -5.90 5.27
N LYS A 106 -0.86 -5.52 5.46
CA LYS A 106 -0.39 -4.77 6.62
C LYS A 106 0.46 -3.61 6.15
N MET A 107 0.33 -2.44 6.78
CA MET A 107 1.09 -1.26 6.41
C MET A 107 1.27 -0.30 7.59
N LYS A 108 2.41 0.39 7.66
CA LYS A 108 2.63 1.50 8.60
C LYS A 108 3.46 2.59 7.94
N ARG A 109 3.33 3.83 8.41
CA ARG A 109 4.20 4.95 8.03
C ARG A 109 5.56 4.79 8.70
N VAL A 110 6.63 4.87 7.92
CA VAL A 110 8.02 4.76 8.42
C VAL A 110 8.78 6.07 8.34
N TRP A 111 8.38 6.97 7.44
CA TRP A 111 9.00 8.26 7.27
C TRP A 111 7.98 9.27 6.74
N ALA A 112 8.14 10.53 7.17
CA ALA A 112 7.37 11.64 6.64
C ALA A 112 8.13 12.96 6.79
N LYS A 113 7.86 13.89 5.88
CA LYS A 113 8.46 15.22 5.86
C LYS A 113 7.45 16.22 5.36
N LEU A 114 7.33 17.35 6.06
CA LEU A 114 6.58 18.50 5.56
C LEU A 114 7.52 19.35 4.72
N THR A 115 7.16 19.59 3.47
CA THR A 115 7.94 20.49 2.60
C THR A 115 7.69 21.95 2.98
N PRO A 116 8.57 22.89 2.59
CA PRO A 116 8.34 24.32 2.80
C PRO A 116 7.00 24.83 2.24
N GLU A 117 6.49 24.17 1.19
CA GLU A 117 5.23 24.47 0.53
C GLU A 117 4.00 23.92 1.28
N GLY A 118 4.21 23.23 2.40
CA GLY A 118 3.15 22.64 3.22
C GLY A 118 2.67 21.27 2.75
N THR A 119 3.31 20.68 1.75
CA THR A 119 2.97 19.33 1.26
C THR A 119 3.58 18.28 2.19
N LEU A 120 2.81 17.23 2.51
CA LEU A 120 3.29 16.12 3.32
C LEU A 120 3.79 14.98 2.42
N GLU A 121 5.09 14.76 2.43
CA GLU A 121 5.71 13.58 1.83
C GLU A 121 5.67 12.42 2.84
N GLU A 122 5.22 11.24 2.41
CA GLU A 122 5.09 10.07 3.27
C GLU A 122 5.61 8.82 2.59
N LEU A 123 6.31 8.00 3.37
CA LEU A 123 6.76 6.68 2.97
C LEU A 123 6.20 5.64 3.95
N PHE A 124 5.67 4.57 3.38
CA PHE A 124 5.10 3.45 4.11
C PHE A 124 5.88 2.17 3.82
N GLU A 125 5.93 1.29 4.80
CA GLU A 125 6.36 -0.09 4.61
C GLU A 125 5.20 -1.03 4.91
N GLY A 126 5.13 -2.14 4.18
CA GLY A 126 4.07 -3.09 4.38
C GLY A 126 4.37 -4.49 3.87
N PHE A 127 3.41 -5.37 4.13
CA PHE A 127 3.44 -6.76 3.75
C PHE A 127 2.08 -7.16 3.20
N PHE A 128 2.10 -7.86 2.08
CA PHE A 128 0.93 -8.44 1.46
C PHE A 128 1.11 -9.95 1.27
N SER A 129 0.06 -10.70 1.60
CA SER A 129 -0.06 -12.12 1.29
C SER A 129 -1.40 -12.37 0.62
N PHE A 130 -1.37 -13.09 -0.49
CA PHE A 130 -2.54 -13.48 -1.27
C PHE A 130 -2.45 -14.96 -1.58
N SER A 131 -3.53 -15.70 -1.38
CA SER A 131 -3.60 -17.12 -1.73
C SER A 131 -4.91 -17.41 -2.41
N VAL A 132 -4.86 -17.93 -3.63
CA VAL A 132 -6.04 -18.40 -4.37
C VAL A 132 -6.07 -19.91 -4.42
N SER A 133 -7.27 -20.48 -4.35
CA SER A 133 -7.52 -21.88 -4.68
C SER A 133 -8.39 -21.95 -5.91
N PHE A 134 -8.00 -22.76 -6.89
CA PHE A 134 -8.78 -22.91 -8.11
C PHE A 134 -9.99 -23.83 -7.92
N ASP A 135 -11.01 -23.61 -8.73
CA ASP A 135 -12.18 -24.48 -8.80
C ASP A 135 -11.85 -25.83 -9.46
N SER A 136 -12.84 -26.71 -9.55
CA SER A 136 -12.64 -28.04 -10.16
C SER A 136 -12.36 -28.00 -11.66
N LEU A 137 -12.84 -26.99 -12.38
CA LEU A 137 -12.64 -26.88 -13.83
C LEU A 137 -11.18 -26.52 -14.12
N TYR A 138 -10.65 -25.51 -13.44
CA TYR A 138 -9.27 -25.09 -13.59
C TYR A 138 -8.27 -26.16 -13.12
N LYS A 139 -8.61 -26.89 -12.05
CA LYS A 139 -7.82 -28.05 -11.60
C LYS A 139 -7.75 -29.15 -12.66
N LYS A 140 -8.89 -29.48 -13.29
CA LYS A 140 -8.97 -30.49 -14.34
C LYS A 140 -8.23 -30.06 -15.62
N ALA A 141 -8.18 -28.77 -15.91
CA ALA A 141 -7.42 -28.21 -17.02
C ALA A 141 -5.89 -28.12 -16.75
N GLY A 142 -5.41 -28.59 -15.60
CA GLY A 142 -3.97 -28.67 -15.31
C GLY A 142 -3.37 -27.40 -14.68
N HIS A 143 -4.17 -26.41 -14.30
CA HIS A 143 -3.67 -25.19 -13.65
C HIS A 143 -3.18 -25.41 -12.21
N GLY A 144 -3.31 -26.63 -11.68
CA GLY A 144 -2.93 -26.98 -10.32
C GLY A 144 -3.95 -26.54 -9.28
N ASN A 145 -3.54 -26.49 -8.01
CA ASN A 145 -4.47 -26.26 -6.89
C ASN A 145 -4.73 -24.78 -6.58
N GLY A 146 -3.97 -23.87 -7.21
CA GLY A 146 -3.98 -22.45 -6.90
C GLY A 146 -2.56 -21.88 -6.81
N ALA A 147 -2.44 -20.69 -6.24
CA ALA A 147 -1.19 -19.96 -6.11
C ALA A 147 -1.14 -19.18 -4.80
N ARG A 148 0.07 -18.97 -4.28
CA ARG A 148 0.32 -18.16 -3.08
C ARG A 148 1.41 -17.15 -3.38
N TYR A 149 1.12 -15.89 -3.08
CA TYR A 149 2.02 -14.75 -3.26
C TYR A 149 2.24 -14.09 -1.91
N LYS A 150 3.50 -13.74 -1.63
CA LYS A 150 3.90 -12.99 -0.44
C LYS A 150 4.98 -12.01 -0.85
N TYR A 151 4.80 -10.74 -0.55
CA TYR A 151 5.85 -9.75 -0.77
C TYR A 151 5.77 -8.63 0.25
N ALA A 152 6.94 -8.12 0.63
CA ALA A 152 7.08 -6.85 1.33
C ALA A 152 7.16 -5.73 0.29
N PHE A 153 6.60 -4.57 0.63
CA PHE A 153 6.55 -3.42 -0.27
C PHE A 153 6.89 -2.12 0.44
N TRP A 154 7.46 -1.19 -0.32
CA TRP A 154 7.41 0.23 -0.06
C TRP A 154 6.15 0.82 -0.70
N ALA A 155 5.51 1.80 -0.05
CA ALA A 155 4.41 2.53 -0.66
C ALA A 155 4.57 4.04 -0.49
N ILE A 156 4.16 4.77 -1.53
CA ILE A 156 4.04 6.23 -1.54
C ILE A 156 2.64 6.60 -2.04
N ARG A 157 2.18 7.82 -1.72
CA ARG A 157 0.92 8.34 -2.27
C ARG A 157 1.01 8.42 -3.80
N ALA A 158 -0.07 8.07 -4.48
CA ALA A 158 -0.16 8.25 -5.93
C ALA A 158 -0.01 9.75 -6.26
N SER A 159 0.78 10.09 -7.28
CA SER A 159 0.83 11.46 -7.78
C SER A 159 -0.51 11.80 -8.44
N THR A 160 -1.13 12.88 -8.00
CA THR A 160 -2.24 13.50 -8.74
C THR A 160 -1.67 14.32 -9.91
N GLY A 161 -2.41 14.38 -11.01
CA GLY A 161 -2.11 15.27 -12.13
C GLY A 161 -2.28 16.74 -11.73
N ALA A 162 -1.87 17.64 -12.62
CA ALA A 162 -1.92 19.10 -12.41
C ALA A 162 -3.34 19.66 -12.17
N ASP A 163 -4.39 18.87 -12.48
CA ASP A 163 -5.80 19.18 -12.31
C ASP A 163 -6.40 18.60 -11.01
N GLY A 164 -5.59 17.97 -10.16
CA GLY A 164 -6.05 17.29 -8.95
C GLY A 164 -6.82 15.99 -9.22
N SER A 165 -6.93 15.56 -10.48
CA SER A 165 -7.35 14.20 -10.80
C SER A 165 -6.18 13.25 -10.56
N ASP A 166 -6.44 12.00 -10.19
CA ASP A 166 -5.38 10.98 -10.24
C ASP A 166 -4.78 10.99 -11.65
N VAL A 167 -3.46 10.85 -11.79
CA VAL A 167 -2.86 10.55 -13.11
C VAL A 167 -3.33 9.15 -13.51
N GLN A 168 -4.53 9.09 -14.05
CA GLN A 168 -5.24 7.91 -14.47
C GLN A 168 -6.00 8.26 -15.73
N GLY A 169 -5.39 7.93 -16.87
CA GLY A 169 -6.16 7.52 -18.03
C GLY A 169 -7.06 6.36 -17.59
N ARG A 170 -8.36 6.64 -17.53
CA ARG A 170 -9.48 5.70 -17.44
C ARG A 170 -9.56 4.92 -18.78
N PRO A 171 -10.41 3.89 -18.86
CA PRO A 171 -10.27 2.52 -18.36
C PRO A 171 -9.37 1.63 -19.22
#